data_AF-A0A965QLA6-F1
#
_entry.id   AF-A0A965QLA6-F1
#
_cell.length_a   1.000
_cell.length_b   1.000
_cell.length_c   1.000
_cell.angle_alpha   90.00
_cell.angle_beta   90.00
_cell.angle_gamma   90.00
#
_symmetry.space_group_name_H-M   'P 1'
#
loop_
_entity.id
_entity.type
_entity.pdbx_description
1 polymer ?
#
loop_
_entity_poly.entity_id
_entity_poly.type
_entity_poly.pdbx_seq_one_letter_code
_entity_poly.pdbx_strand_id
1 'polypeptide(L)'
;MYQTKDQELVVAFVRGDLDVVEQKLKGFLQKEIVPAKDPVIEAGGAVAGSTGPVGLNLSKCWVILDKTVFETSNLAVGANKSDHHMINFNLERDFLANLNDWQKQRVKSGDIAAARAGDPCPHCKHPLQETRGIEIGNIFHLGTRYSQSMKCTYLDQAGISQNHVMGCYGIGITRLLPAIMEESHDDRGPVFPITVAPFDVHICVLNKKEGDAEHKAMETYDALKAAGIEVLLDDRDEKPGSQFADADLLGIPLRVIFSPRNLGEGKVEFKYRDNRTPAQMIPVTEINSFIKNAVAQEYARYR
;
A
#
# COMPACT_ATOMS: atom_id res chain seq x y z
N MET A 1 -15.49 2.10 -22.15
CA MET A 1 -15.56 1.20 -23.32
C MET A 1 -14.16 0.66 -23.58
N TYR A 2 -14.05 -0.63 -23.87
CA TYR A 2 -12.77 -1.32 -24.05
C TYR A 2 -12.77 -2.12 -25.35
N GLN A 3 -11.62 -2.63 -25.76
CA GLN A 3 -11.49 -3.55 -26.88
C GLN A 3 -10.59 -4.72 -26.52
N THR A 4 -10.88 -5.90 -27.07
CA THR A 4 -10.03 -7.09 -26.95
C THR A 4 -8.86 -7.03 -27.94
N LYS A 5 -7.89 -7.94 -27.82
CA LYS A 5 -6.83 -8.12 -28.83
C LYS A 5 -7.38 -8.48 -30.21
N ASP A 6 -8.53 -9.14 -30.26
CA ASP A 6 -9.24 -9.53 -31.49
C ASP A 6 -10.03 -8.36 -32.11
N GLN A 7 -9.84 -7.14 -31.60
CA GLN A 7 -10.55 -5.92 -32.02
C GLN A 7 -12.08 -5.99 -31.84
N GLU A 8 -12.57 -6.82 -30.92
CA GLU A 8 -13.98 -6.80 -30.51
C GLU A 8 -14.20 -5.68 -29.49
N LEU A 9 -15.25 -4.89 -29.67
CA LEU A 9 -15.66 -3.87 -28.69
C LEU A 9 -16.22 -4.55 -27.43
N VAL A 10 -15.94 -3.98 -26.27
CA VAL A 10 -16.50 -4.36 -24.97
C VAL A 10 -17.13 -3.13 -24.34
N VAL A 11 -18.45 -3.15 -24.18
CA VAL A 11 -19.21 -2.07 -23.56
C VAL A 11 -19.68 -2.54 -22.20
N ALA A 12 -19.08 -1.97 -21.15
CA ALA A 12 -19.45 -2.23 -19.77
C ALA A 12 -20.43 -1.15 -19.28
N PHE A 13 -21.54 -1.57 -18.67
CA PHE A 13 -22.54 -0.70 -18.08
C PHE A 13 -22.62 -0.92 -16.58
N VAL A 14 -22.48 0.16 -15.83
CA VAL A 14 -22.66 0.27 -14.38
C VAL A 14 -23.66 1.41 -14.10
N ARG A 15 -24.18 1.51 -12.88
CA ARG A 15 -24.97 2.68 -12.46
C ARG A 15 -24.09 3.95 -12.51
N GLY A 16 -24.68 5.10 -12.85
CA GLY A 16 -23.93 6.32 -13.16
C GLY A 16 -23.12 6.94 -12.01
N ASP A 17 -23.31 6.48 -10.78
CA ASP A 17 -22.54 6.88 -9.59
C ASP A 17 -21.40 5.91 -9.25
N LEU A 18 -21.14 4.92 -10.11
CA LEU A 18 -20.13 3.87 -9.92
C LEU A 18 -19.14 3.85 -11.07
N ASP A 19 -17.92 3.40 -10.76
CA ASP A 19 -16.86 3.19 -11.74
C ASP A 19 -16.72 1.71 -12.09
N VAL A 20 -16.25 1.44 -13.31
CA VAL A 20 -15.89 0.08 -13.75
C VAL A 20 -14.50 -0.28 -13.24
N VAL A 21 -14.38 -1.43 -12.58
CA VAL A 21 -13.09 -2.03 -12.21
C VAL A 21 -12.59 -2.91 -13.34
N GLU A 22 -11.61 -2.42 -14.08
CA GLU A 22 -11.00 -3.12 -15.23
C GLU A 22 -10.56 -4.55 -14.89
N GLN A 23 -10.04 -4.76 -13.68
CA GLN A 23 -9.52 -6.06 -13.26
C GLN A 23 -10.64 -7.08 -13.06
N LYS A 24 -11.80 -6.65 -12.55
CA LYS A 24 -13.01 -7.48 -12.48
C LYS A 24 -13.50 -7.79 -13.90
N LEU A 25 -13.52 -6.80 -14.79
CA LEU A 25 -13.93 -6.98 -16.18
C LEU A 25 -13.03 -7.95 -16.95
N LYS A 26 -11.70 -7.86 -16.78
CA LYS A 26 -10.70 -8.80 -17.35
C LYS A 26 -10.91 -10.21 -16.83
N GLY A 27 -11.04 -10.39 -15.52
CA GLY A 27 -11.27 -11.69 -14.89
C GLY A 27 -12.57 -12.33 -15.37
N PHE A 28 -13.62 -11.52 -15.53
CA PHE A 28 -14.92 -11.95 -16.01
C PHE A 28 -14.93 -12.34 -17.50
N LEU A 29 -14.22 -11.60 -18.35
CA LEU A 29 -14.08 -11.90 -19.78
C LEU A 29 -13.04 -12.99 -20.07
N GLN A 30 -12.10 -13.23 -19.15
CA GLN A 30 -10.89 -14.03 -19.37
C GLN A 30 -10.10 -13.58 -20.62
N LYS A 31 -10.17 -12.28 -20.93
CA LYS A 31 -9.49 -11.66 -22.06
C LYS A 31 -8.73 -10.43 -21.57
N GLU A 32 -7.58 -10.18 -22.18
CA GLU A 32 -6.96 -8.87 -22.07
C GLU A 32 -7.80 -7.84 -22.82
N ILE A 33 -7.94 -6.68 -22.18
CA ILE A 33 -8.66 -5.53 -22.72
C ILE A 33 -7.80 -4.28 -22.58
N VAL A 34 -8.03 -3.34 -23.49
CA VAL A 34 -7.46 -1.99 -23.48
C VAL A 34 -8.55 -0.98 -23.81
N PRO A 35 -8.38 0.33 -23.53
CA PRO A 35 -9.33 1.35 -23.99
C PRO A 35 -9.63 1.22 -25.48
N ALA A 36 -10.91 1.30 -25.86
CA ALA A 36 -11.34 1.16 -27.24
C ALA A 36 -10.91 2.37 -28.08
N LYS A 37 -10.55 2.13 -29.35
CA LYS A 37 -10.32 3.17 -30.35
C LYS A 37 -11.59 3.46 -31.15
N ASP A 38 -11.70 4.66 -31.70
CA ASP A 38 -12.90 5.11 -32.43
C ASP A 38 -13.39 4.14 -33.51
N PRO A 39 -12.54 3.54 -34.38
CA PRO A 39 -13.03 2.60 -35.39
C PRO A 39 -13.72 1.36 -34.81
N VAL A 40 -13.28 0.90 -33.64
CA VAL A 40 -13.86 -0.26 -32.95
C VAL A 40 -15.18 0.13 -32.27
N ILE A 41 -15.24 1.34 -31.71
CA ILE A 41 -16.46 1.92 -31.11
C ILE A 41 -17.56 2.05 -32.17
N GLU A 42 -17.23 2.68 -33.30
CA GLU A 42 -18.13 2.90 -34.43
C GLU A 42 -18.61 1.57 -35.05
N ALA A 43 -17.70 0.60 -35.23
CA ALA A 43 -18.05 -0.71 -35.76
C ALA A 43 -19.04 -1.47 -34.85
N GLY A 44 -18.97 -1.23 -33.54
CA GLY A 44 -19.92 -1.76 -32.55
C GLY A 44 -21.24 -0.99 -32.49
N GLY A 45 -21.42 0.10 -33.24
CA GLY A 45 -22.61 0.94 -33.22
C GLY A 45 -22.72 1.82 -31.97
N ALA A 46 -21.63 1.99 -31.22
CA ALA A 46 -21.59 2.86 -30.05
C ALA A 46 -21.20 4.29 -30.45
N VAL A 47 -21.62 5.28 -29.64
CA VAL A 47 -21.29 6.70 -29.84
C VAL A 47 -20.75 7.25 -28.53
N ALA A 48 -19.48 7.63 -28.49
CA ALA A 48 -18.86 8.18 -27.27
C ALA A 48 -19.69 9.34 -26.70
N GLY A 49 -19.96 9.31 -25.39
CA GLY A 49 -20.83 10.29 -24.72
C GLY A 49 -22.34 10.08 -24.90
N SER A 50 -22.78 9.14 -25.73
CA SER A 50 -24.20 8.80 -25.94
C SER A 50 -24.43 7.30 -26.14
N THR A 51 -23.52 6.45 -25.63
CA THR A 51 -23.61 5.00 -25.74
C THR A 51 -24.68 4.43 -24.80
N GLY A 52 -25.54 3.56 -25.33
CA GLY A 52 -26.47 2.74 -24.56
C GLY A 52 -26.50 1.30 -25.05
N PRO A 53 -27.20 0.39 -24.36
CA PRO A 53 -27.24 -1.02 -24.74
C PRO A 53 -28.11 -1.28 -26.00
N VAL A 54 -29.14 -0.46 -26.23
CA VAL A 54 -30.10 -0.66 -27.32
C VAL A 54 -29.50 -0.23 -28.67
N GLY A 55 -29.52 -1.12 -29.66
CA GLY A 55 -29.04 -0.83 -31.02
C GLY A 55 -27.54 -1.07 -31.25
N LEU A 56 -26.81 -1.58 -30.25
CA LEU A 56 -25.42 -2.01 -30.45
C LEU A 56 -25.33 -3.20 -31.40
N ASN A 57 -24.27 -3.23 -32.21
CA ASN A 57 -23.97 -4.35 -33.10
C ASN A 57 -23.30 -5.49 -32.34
N LEU A 58 -24.11 -6.40 -31.78
CA LEU A 58 -23.64 -7.54 -30.98
C LEU A 58 -22.76 -8.55 -31.74
N SER A 59 -22.69 -8.47 -33.08
CA SER A 59 -21.71 -9.24 -33.86
C SER A 59 -20.28 -8.73 -33.77
N LYS A 60 -20.12 -7.48 -33.33
CA LYS A 60 -18.82 -6.81 -33.20
C LYS A 60 -18.54 -6.33 -31.78
N CYS A 61 -19.47 -6.53 -30.85
CA CYS A 61 -19.29 -6.11 -29.48
C CYS A 61 -19.75 -7.16 -28.44
N TRP A 62 -19.24 -7.01 -27.24
CA TRP A 62 -19.68 -7.64 -26.01
C TRP A 62 -20.35 -6.59 -25.13
N VAL A 63 -21.52 -6.91 -24.58
CA VAL A 63 -22.20 -6.05 -23.61
C VAL A 63 -22.06 -6.69 -22.23
N ILE A 64 -21.43 -5.98 -21.30
CA ILE A 64 -21.21 -6.44 -19.93
C ILE A 64 -22.03 -5.56 -18.99
N LEU A 65 -22.92 -6.16 -18.23
CA LEU A 65 -23.86 -5.48 -17.35
C LEU A 65 -23.48 -5.76 -15.90
N ASP A 66 -23.31 -4.70 -15.11
CA ASP A 66 -23.18 -4.83 -13.67
C ASP A 66 -24.53 -5.17 -13.02
N LYS A 67 -24.50 -5.85 -11.86
CA LYS A 67 -25.70 -6.17 -11.07
C LYS A 67 -26.54 -4.94 -10.74
N THR A 68 -25.90 -3.79 -10.53
CA THR A 68 -26.58 -2.53 -10.21
C THR A 68 -27.51 -2.05 -11.33
N VAL A 69 -27.26 -2.45 -12.57
CA VAL A 69 -28.14 -2.16 -13.72
C VAL A 69 -29.41 -3.01 -13.67
N PHE A 70 -29.33 -4.26 -13.21
CA PHE A 70 -30.49 -5.15 -13.05
C PHE A 70 -31.40 -4.70 -11.90
N GLU A 71 -30.82 -4.16 -10.84
CA GLU A 71 -31.52 -3.76 -9.63
C GLU A 71 -32.13 -2.36 -9.71
N THR A 72 -31.92 -1.63 -10.82
CA THR A 72 -32.40 -0.25 -10.99
C THR A 72 -33.37 -0.15 -12.16
N SER A 73 -34.55 0.44 -11.91
CA SER A 73 -35.56 0.71 -12.93
C SER A 73 -35.50 2.15 -13.43
N ASN A 74 -36.08 2.41 -14.61
CA ASN A 74 -36.22 3.74 -15.21
C ASN A 74 -34.91 4.53 -15.35
N LEU A 75 -33.84 3.85 -15.73
CA LEU A 75 -32.53 4.44 -15.94
C LEU A 75 -32.53 5.45 -17.09
N ALA A 76 -31.58 6.38 -17.05
CA ALA A 76 -31.19 7.18 -18.21
C ALA A 76 -29.96 6.54 -18.87
N VAL A 77 -30.03 6.25 -20.16
CA VAL A 77 -28.96 5.61 -20.94
C VAL A 77 -28.74 6.37 -22.25
N GLY A 78 -27.57 6.22 -22.87
CA GLY A 78 -27.34 6.77 -24.20
C GLY A 78 -28.25 6.13 -25.26
N ALA A 79 -28.54 6.86 -26.34
CA ALA A 79 -29.39 6.37 -27.44
C ALA A 79 -28.59 5.82 -28.63
N ASN A 80 -27.26 5.67 -28.51
CA ASN A 80 -26.33 5.37 -29.61
C ASN A 80 -26.46 6.35 -30.80
N LYS A 81 -26.80 7.61 -30.48
CA LYS A 81 -26.90 8.73 -31.40
C LYS A 81 -26.32 9.96 -30.70
N SER A 82 -25.47 10.73 -31.39
CA SER A 82 -24.81 11.92 -30.82
C SER A 82 -25.82 12.83 -30.14
N ASP A 83 -25.53 13.24 -28.91
CA ASP A 83 -26.33 14.18 -28.11
C ASP A 83 -27.75 13.70 -27.78
N HIS A 84 -27.99 12.38 -27.81
CA HIS A 84 -29.29 11.80 -27.48
C HIS A 84 -29.19 10.75 -26.38
N HIS A 85 -30.15 10.80 -25.47
CA HIS A 85 -30.32 9.85 -24.37
C HIS A 85 -31.77 9.36 -24.33
N MET A 86 -31.95 8.15 -23.81
CA MET A 86 -33.25 7.56 -23.51
C MET A 86 -33.46 7.57 -21.99
N ILE A 87 -34.61 8.07 -21.56
CA ILE A 87 -35.05 8.03 -20.16
C ILE A 87 -36.10 6.94 -19.97
N ASN A 88 -36.37 6.56 -18.72
CA ASN A 88 -37.30 5.47 -18.38
C ASN A 88 -36.91 4.12 -19.01
N PHE A 89 -35.59 3.90 -19.20
CA PHE A 89 -35.05 2.64 -19.68
C PHE A 89 -35.20 1.56 -18.61
N ASN A 90 -35.72 0.40 -19.01
CA ASN A 90 -35.85 -0.79 -18.19
C ASN A 90 -35.19 -1.95 -18.91
N LEU A 91 -34.12 -2.49 -18.31
CA LEU A 91 -33.20 -3.45 -18.94
C LEU A 91 -33.92 -4.64 -19.59
N GLU A 92 -34.85 -5.27 -18.87
CA GLU A 92 -35.56 -6.45 -19.38
C GLU A 92 -36.46 -6.09 -20.56
N ARG A 93 -37.33 -5.08 -20.39
CA ARG A 93 -38.32 -4.65 -21.39
C ARG A 93 -37.68 -4.10 -22.66
N ASP A 94 -36.70 -3.22 -22.51
CA ASP A 94 -36.18 -2.40 -23.60
C ASP A 94 -34.95 -3.01 -24.28
N PHE A 95 -34.24 -3.92 -23.61
CA PHE A 95 -33.05 -4.57 -24.17
C PHE A 95 -33.18 -6.08 -24.22
N LEU A 96 -33.20 -6.79 -23.09
CA LEU A 96 -33.05 -8.25 -23.07
C LEU A 96 -34.20 -9.00 -23.77
N ALA A 97 -35.44 -8.54 -23.62
CA ALA A 97 -36.61 -9.13 -24.27
C ALA A 97 -36.57 -9.00 -25.81
N ASN A 98 -35.81 -8.06 -26.34
CA ASN A 98 -35.68 -7.80 -27.78
C ASN A 98 -34.49 -8.54 -28.41
N LEU A 99 -33.71 -9.30 -27.62
CA LEU A 99 -32.56 -10.07 -28.12
C LEU A 99 -32.97 -11.49 -28.51
N ASN A 100 -32.44 -11.96 -29.65
CA ASN A 100 -32.50 -13.38 -29.99
C ASN A 100 -31.47 -14.21 -29.18
N ASP A 101 -31.59 -15.53 -29.24
CA ASP A 101 -30.77 -16.43 -28.41
C ASP A 101 -29.26 -16.31 -28.69
N TRP A 102 -28.88 -16.03 -29.93
CA TRP A 102 -27.48 -15.80 -30.27
C TRP A 102 -26.96 -14.46 -29.71
N GLN A 103 -27.77 -13.40 -29.81
CA GLN A 103 -27.44 -12.09 -29.24
C GLN A 103 -27.29 -12.14 -27.72
N LYS A 104 -28.14 -12.91 -27.03
CA LYS A 104 -28.03 -13.13 -25.59
C LYS A 104 -26.68 -13.72 -25.18
N GLN A 105 -26.04 -14.54 -26.02
CA GLN A 105 -24.69 -15.06 -25.75
C GLN A 105 -23.60 -13.98 -25.76
N ARG A 106 -23.87 -12.82 -26.37
CA ARG A 106 -22.96 -11.64 -26.43
C ARG A 106 -23.20 -10.66 -25.28
N VAL A 107 -24.21 -10.91 -24.44
CA VAL A 107 -24.51 -10.15 -23.25
C VAL A 107 -24.12 -10.99 -22.03
N LYS A 108 -23.35 -10.41 -21.12
CA LYS A 108 -22.96 -11.08 -19.88
C LYS A 108 -23.19 -10.16 -18.68
N SER A 109 -23.52 -10.75 -17.54
CA SER A 109 -23.72 -10.01 -16.28
C SER A 109 -22.72 -10.43 -15.23
N GLY A 110 -22.09 -9.47 -14.55
CA GLY A 110 -21.06 -9.76 -13.54
C GLY A 110 -20.91 -8.64 -12.52
N ASP A 111 -20.16 -8.90 -11.45
CA ASP A 111 -19.68 -7.84 -10.56
C ASP A 111 -18.49 -7.16 -11.25
N ILE A 112 -18.71 -5.94 -11.75
CA ILE A 112 -17.69 -5.14 -12.43
C ILE A 112 -17.58 -3.73 -11.86
N ALA A 113 -18.49 -3.32 -10.97
CA ALA A 113 -18.44 -2.02 -10.32
C ALA A 113 -17.40 -1.97 -9.18
N ALA A 114 -16.88 -0.76 -8.94
CA ALA A 114 -16.08 -0.45 -7.77
C ALA A 114 -16.97 -0.40 -6.52
N ALA A 115 -16.52 -1.03 -5.43
CA ALA A 115 -17.14 -0.83 -4.13
C ALA A 115 -16.75 0.54 -3.58
N ARG A 116 -17.60 1.10 -2.72
CA ARG A 116 -17.39 2.40 -2.07
C ARG A 116 -17.53 2.29 -0.56
N ALA A 117 -16.97 3.27 0.15
CA ALA A 117 -17.25 3.44 1.57
C ALA A 117 -18.77 3.49 1.81
N GLY A 118 -19.24 2.70 2.77
CA GLY A 118 -20.67 2.56 3.08
C GLY A 118 -21.36 1.37 2.41
N ASP A 119 -20.83 0.83 1.30
CA ASP A 119 -21.43 -0.35 0.65
C ASP A 119 -21.44 -1.57 1.59
N PRO A 120 -22.43 -2.46 1.50
CA PRO A 120 -22.54 -3.59 2.41
C PRO A 120 -21.47 -4.65 2.14
N CYS A 121 -20.74 -5.05 3.18
CA CYS A 121 -19.80 -6.16 3.11
C CYS A 121 -20.49 -7.45 2.60
N PRO A 122 -19.93 -8.17 1.61
CA PRO A 122 -20.57 -9.35 1.05
C PRO A 122 -20.76 -10.48 2.08
N HIS A 123 -19.93 -10.52 3.13
CA HIS A 123 -19.95 -11.55 4.18
C HIS A 123 -20.85 -11.19 5.37
N CYS A 124 -20.62 -10.02 5.98
CA CYS A 124 -21.27 -9.66 7.24
C CYS A 124 -22.28 -8.51 7.12
N LYS A 125 -22.46 -7.94 5.93
CA LYS A 125 -23.39 -6.82 5.63
C LYS A 125 -23.13 -5.49 6.33
N HIS A 126 -22.10 -5.41 7.18
CA HIS A 126 -21.68 -4.14 7.77
C HIS A 126 -21.12 -3.20 6.69
N PRO A 127 -21.26 -1.87 6.85
CA PRO A 127 -20.73 -0.90 5.90
C PRO A 127 -19.22 -1.03 5.72
N LEU A 128 -18.75 -1.07 4.48
CA LEU A 128 -17.33 -1.04 4.15
C LEU A 128 -16.71 0.29 4.54
N GLN A 129 -15.48 0.25 5.03
CA GLN A 129 -14.66 1.43 5.30
C GLN A 129 -13.53 1.48 4.27
N GLU A 130 -13.22 2.68 3.80
CA GLU A 130 -12.11 2.94 2.90
C GLU A 130 -10.96 3.56 3.70
N THR A 131 -9.79 2.97 3.56
CA THR A 131 -8.54 3.51 4.10
C THR A 131 -7.46 3.45 3.02
N ARG A 132 -6.45 4.31 3.14
CA ARG A 132 -5.29 4.28 2.27
C ARG A 132 -4.23 3.39 2.89
N GLY A 133 -3.57 2.60 2.05
CA GLY A 133 -2.51 1.71 2.49
C GLY A 133 -1.37 1.67 1.49
N ILE A 134 -0.16 1.46 1.99
CA ILE A 134 1.02 1.19 1.17
C ILE A 134 1.19 -0.33 1.14
N GLU A 135 1.16 -0.92 -0.06
CA GLU A 135 1.42 -2.35 -0.23
C GLU A 135 2.91 -2.63 0.03
N ILE A 136 3.25 -3.13 1.22
CA ILE A 136 4.62 -3.51 1.61
C ILE A 136 4.97 -4.95 1.23
N GLY A 137 3.97 -5.77 0.92
CA GLY A 137 4.18 -7.16 0.52
C GLY A 137 2.91 -7.78 -0.05
N ASN A 138 3.09 -8.90 -0.73
CA ASN A 138 2.01 -9.62 -1.39
C ASN A 138 2.30 -11.11 -1.45
N ILE A 139 1.24 -11.91 -1.42
CA ILE A 139 1.31 -13.37 -1.50
C ILE A 139 0.41 -13.83 -2.62
N PHE A 140 0.92 -14.72 -3.48
CA PHE A 140 0.15 -15.24 -4.62
C PHE A 140 0.12 -16.75 -4.61
N HIS A 141 -1.07 -17.30 -4.83
CA HIS A 141 -1.24 -18.69 -5.20
C HIS A 141 -1.12 -18.81 -6.73
N LEU A 142 0.06 -19.19 -7.21
CA LEU A 142 0.36 -19.27 -8.64
C LEU A 142 -0.20 -20.55 -9.28
N GLY A 143 -0.58 -21.53 -8.47
CA GLY A 143 -1.03 -22.85 -8.92
C GLY A 143 0.07 -23.48 -9.78
N THR A 144 -0.32 -24.00 -10.94
CA THR A 144 0.60 -24.69 -11.87
C THR A 144 1.02 -23.83 -13.06
N ARG A 145 0.73 -22.53 -13.05
CA ARG A 145 0.92 -21.63 -14.21
C ARG A 145 2.35 -21.69 -14.77
N TYR A 146 3.35 -21.56 -13.90
CA TYR A 146 4.77 -21.56 -14.31
C TYR A 146 5.32 -22.96 -14.50
N SER A 147 4.99 -23.89 -13.60
CA SER A 147 5.44 -25.28 -13.68
C SER A 147 5.01 -25.94 -14.99
N GLN A 148 3.78 -25.66 -15.46
CA GLN A 148 3.30 -26.14 -16.75
C GLN A 148 4.09 -25.54 -17.91
N SER A 149 4.24 -24.21 -17.96
CA SER A 149 4.94 -23.55 -19.06
C SER A 149 6.43 -23.92 -19.13
N MET A 150 7.05 -24.20 -17.98
CA MET A 150 8.48 -24.53 -17.86
C MET A 150 8.75 -26.03 -17.80
N LYS A 151 7.71 -26.88 -17.89
CA LYS A 151 7.81 -28.35 -17.77
C LYS A 151 8.47 -28.82 -16.47
N CYS A 152 8.24 -28.11 -15.35
CA CYS A 152 8.74 -28.47 -14.03
C CYS A 152 7.81 -29.48 -13.35
N THR A 153 8.16 -30.76 -13.40
CA THR A 153 7.31 -31.86 -12.94
C THR A 153 7.97 -32.72 -11.86
N TYR A 154 7.15 -33.45 -11.10
CA TYR A 154 7.58 -34.49 -10.15
C TYR A 154 6.71 -35.75 -10.33
N LEU A 155 7.17 -36.90 -9.84
CA LEU A 155 6.34 -38.10 -9.76
C LEU A 155 5.60 -38.10 -8.43
N ASP A 156 4.28 -38.22 -8.46
CA ASP A 156 3.49 -38.40 -7.26
C ASP A 156 3.63 -39.82 -6.67
N GLN A 157 2.91 -40.08 -5.59
CA GLN A 157 2.94 -41.37 -4.90
C GLN A 157 2.48 -42.55 -5.78
N ALA A 158 1.70 -42.30 -6.84
CA ALA A 158 1.27 -43.32 -7.81
C ALA A 158 2.25 -43.45 -8.99
N GLY A 159 3.35 -42.69 -9.00
CA GLY A 159 4.31 -42.66 -10.10
C GLY A 159 3.81 -41.87 -11.31
N ILE A 160 2.79 -41.02 -11.14
CA ILE A 160 2.24 -40.19 -12.21
C ILE A 160 2.95 -38.83 -12.21
N SER A 161 3.32 -38.36 -13.41
CA SER A 161 3.95 -37.05 -13.57
C SER A 161 2.94 -35.93 -13.31
N GLN A 162 3.23 -35.11 -12.30
CA GLN A 162 2.44 -33.95 -11.90
C GLN A 162 3.26 -32.67 -12.02
N ASN A 163 2.57 -31.55 -12.22
CA ASN A 163 3.18 -30.22 -12.16
C ASN A 163 3.25 -29.74 -10.70
N HIS A 164 4.33 -29.06 -10.33
CA HIS A 164 4.44 -28.46 -9.02
C HIS A 164 3.38 -27.38 -8.79
N VAL A 165 2.69 -27.43 -7.65
CA VAL A 165 1.85 -26.32 -7.19
C VAL A 165 2.75 -25.27 -6.55
N MET A 166 2.66 -24.03 -7.02
CA MET A 166 3.55 -22.96 -6.63
C MET A 166 2.82 -21.84 -5.89
N GLY A 167 3.48 -21.29 -4.88
CA GLY A 167 3.17 -20.01 -4.28
C GLY A 167 4.36 -19.07 -4.41
N CYS A 168 4.13 -17.76 -4.39
CA CYS A 168 5.20 -16.79 -4.24
C CYS A 168 4.85 -15.76 -3.17
N TYR A 169 5.89 -15.25 -2.51
CA TYR A 169 5.82 -14.34 -1.38
C TYR A 169 6.83 -13.23 -1.63
N GLY A 170 6.35 -11.98 -1.64
CA GLY A 170 7.19 -10.81 -1.91
C GLY A 170 7.02 -9.78 -0.81
N ILE A 171 8.15 -9.22 -0.35
CA ILE A 171 8.18 -8.04 0.54
C ILE A 171 9.04 -6.98 -0.15
N GLY A 172 8.50 -5.78 -0.30
CA GLY A 172 9.20 -4.65 -0.90
C GLY A 172 10.17 -4.02 0.09
N ILE A 173 11.37 -4.59 0.26
CA ILE A 173 12.36 -4.11 1.24
C ILE A 173 12.67 -2.63 1.06
N THR A 174 12.85 -2.16 -0.18
CA THR A 174 13.12 -0.75 -0.49
C THR A 174 11.91 0.17 -0.25
N ARG A 175 10.70 -0.37 -0.25
CA ARG A 175 9.45 0.36 0.04
C ARG A 175 9.14 0.39 1.53
N LEU A 176 9.65 -0.59 2.29
CA LEU A 176 9.36 -0.74 3.71
C LEU A 176 9.87 0.45 4.52
N LEU A 177 11.08 0.93 4.27
CA LEU A 177 11.65 2.06 5.01
C LEU A 177 10.81 3.35 4.84
N PRO A 178 10.47 3.81 3.62
CA PRO A 178 9.53 4.93 3.44
C PRO A 178 8.16 4.68 4.08
N ALA A 179 7.63 3.46 4.04
CA ALA A 179 6.35 3.14 4.67
C ALA A 179 6.40 3.26 6.20
N ILE A 180 7.51 2.86 6.82
CA ILE A 180 7.74 3.05 8.26
C ILE A 180 7.84 4.54 8.58
N MET A 181 8.51 5.34 7.75
CA MET A 181 8.59 6.79 7.94
C MET A 181 7.23 7.46 7.81
N GLU A 182 6.40 7.05 6.82
CA GLU A 182 5.04 7.58 6.66
C GLU A 182 4.17 7.29 7.89
N GLU A 183 4.28 6.11 8.47
CA GLU A 183 3.50 5.71 9.66
C GLU A 183 4.08 6.27 10.97
N SER A 184 5.39 6.48 11.04
CA SER A 184 6.11 6.80 12.28
C SER A 184 7.07 7.98 12.09
N HIS A 185 6.51 9.19 12.11
CA HIS A 185 7.23 10.46 12.05
C HIS A 185 6.54 11.54 12.88
N ASP A 186 7.26 12.64 13.10
CA ASP A 186 6.71 13.91 13.57
C ASP A 186 7.16 15.06 12.66
N ASP A 187 6.81 16.30 13.03
CA ASP A 187 7.18 17.51 12.27
C ASP A 187 8.70 17.72 12.13
N ARG A 188 9.53 16.95 12.85
CA ARG A 188 11.00 17.08 12.87
C ARG A 188 11.72 15.94 12.17
N GLY A 189 11.00 14.90 11.74
CA GLY A 189 11.57 13.79 11.00
C GLY A 189 11.05 12.42 11.45
N PRO A 190 11.70 11.34 11.02
CA PRO A 190 11.28 9.98 11.35
C PRO A 190 11.46 9.68 12.85
N VAL A 191 10.58 8.83 13.34
CA VAL A 191 10.65 8.22 14.68
C VAL A 191 10.78 6.72 14.47
N PHE A 192 12.00 6.22 14.31
CA PHE A 192 12.19 4.82 13.97
C PHE A 192 11.90 3.89 15.15
N PRO A 193 11.24 2.74 14.91
CA PRO A 193 11.38 1.58 15.78
C PRO A 193 12.86 1.21 15.94
N ILE A 194 13.28 0.82 17.15
CA ILE A 194 14.70 0.49 17.39
C ILE A 194 15.24 -0.61 16.47
N THR A 195 14.38 -1.52 16.02
CA THR A 195 14.73 -2.65 15.14
C THR A 195 15.10 -2.26 13.71
N VAL A 196 14.80 -1.03 13.30
CA VAL A 196 15.11 -0.50 11.95
C VAL A 196 15.81 0.86 11.99
N ALA A 197 16.06 1.39 13.18
CA ALA A 197 16.80 2.62 13.35
C ALA A 197 18.25 2.43 12.85
N PRO A 198 18.91 3.48 12.32
CA PRO A 198 20.29 3.35 11.84
C PRO A 198 21.30 3.11 12.97
N PHE A 199 20.95 3.47 14.21
CA PHE A 199 21.68 3.20 15.45
C PHE A 199 20.66 3.10 16.59
N ASP A 200 21.03 2.45 17.69
CA ASP A 200 20.21 2.36 18.89
C ASP A 200 20.24 3.68 19.68
N VAL A 201 21.43 4.29 19.80
CA VAL A 201 21.71 5.43 20.68
C VAL A 201 22.47 6.52 19.93
N HIS A 202 22.06 7.77 20.12
CA HIS A 202 22.73 8.97 19.64
C HIS A 202 23.30 9.76 20.82
N ILE A 203 24.63 9.79 20.94
CA ILE A 203 25.35 10.61 21.92
C ILE A 203 25.67 11.96 21.30
N CYS A 204 25.12 13.04 21.85
CA CYS A 204 25.41 14.41 21.43
C CYS A 204 26.35 15.09 22.42
N VAL A 205 27.51 15.56 21.95
CA VAL A 205 28.48 16.30 22.77
C VAL A 205 28.34 17.80 22.49
N LEU A 206 27.99 18.57 23.52
CA LEU A 206 27.86 20.03 23.43
C LEU A 206 29.13 20.72 23.89
N ASN A 207 29.46 21.86 23.27
CA ASN A 207 30.50 22.81 23.70
C ASN A 207 31.85 22.14 24.02
N LYS A 208 32.40 21.41 23.04
CA LYS A 208 33.67 20.64 23.14
C LYS A 208 34.88 21.38 23.67
N LYS A 209 34.91 22.71 23.50
CA LYS A 209 36.05 23.55 23.89
C LYS A 209 36.16 23.72 25.42
N GLU A 210 35.17 23.29 26.18
CA GLU A 210 35.11 23.41 27.64
C GLU A 210 34.89 22.04 28.33
N GLY A 211 35.92 21.51 29.00
CA GLY A 211 35.76 20.48 30.04
C GLY A 211 35.82 19.01 29.60
N ASP A 212 35.31 18.13 30.48
CA ASP A 212 35.43 16.65 30.44
C ASP A 212 34.35 15.98 29.56
N ALA A 213 33.53 16.77 28.83
CA ALA A 213 32.35 16.27 28.13
C ALA A 213 32.66 15.30 27.00
N GLU A 214 33.65 15.63 26.17
CA GLU A 214 34.08 14.78 25.07
C GLU A 214 34.69 13.48 25.56
N HIS A 215 35.52 13.55 26.61
CA HIS A 215 36.16 12.38 27.19
C HIS A 215 35.13 11.43 27.82
N LYS A 216 34.18 11.93 28.61
CA LYS A 216 33.08 11.12 29.17
C LYS A 216 32.12 10.56 28.13
N ALA A 217 31.85 11.31 27.06
CA ALA A 217 31.07 10.81 25.94
C ALA A 217 31.79 9.66 25.23
N MET A 218 33.11 9.76 25.03
CA MET A 218 33.92 8.70 24.41
C MET A 218 33.99 7.46 25.30
N GLU A 219 34.22 7.60 26.62
CA GLU A 219 34.18 6.48 27.57
C GLU A 219 32.83 5.73 27.51
N THR A 220 31.73 6.49 27.45
CA THR A 220 30.36 5.94 27.34
C THR A 220 30.16 5.23 26.00
N TYR A 221 30.57 5.86 24.89
CA TYR A 221 30.53 5.29 23.55
C TYR A 221 31.26 3.94 23.49
N ASP A 222 32.50 3.88 23.96
CA ASP A 222 33.30 2.65 23.96
C ASP A 222 32.68 1.55 24.83
N ALA A 223 32.16 1.90 26.01
CA ALA A 223 31.52 0.95 26.92
C ALA A 223 30.21 0.36 26.37
N LEU A 224 29.42 1.15 25.64
CA LEU A 224 28.20 0.70 24.99
C LEU A 224 28.50 -0.14 23.74
N LYS A 225 29.44 0.30 22.92
CA LYS A 225 29.90 -0.44 21.74
C LYS A 225 30.49 -1.81 22.13
N ALA A 226 31.27 -1.87 23.21
CA ALA A 226 31.77 -3.13 23.77
C ALA A 226 30.65 -4.07 24.25
N ALA A 227 29.46 -3.55 24.53
CA ALA A 227 28.27 -4.32 24.86
C ALA A 227 27.42 -4.71 23.63
N GLY A 228 27.87 -4.39 22.42
CA GLY A 228 27.17 -4.71 21.17
C GLY A 228 26.02 -3.76 20.82
N ILE A 229 25.94 -2.60 21.48
CA ILE A 229 24.94 -1.57 21.17
C ILE A 229 25.46 -0.71 20.02
N GLU A 230 24.60 -0.41 19.05
CA GLU A 230 24.94 0.48 17.94
C GLU A 230 24.80 1.93 18.37
N VAL A 231 25.91 2.66 18.41
CA VAL A 231 25.95 4.04 18.92
C VAL A 231 26.49 4.98 17.86
N LEU A 232 25.79 6.09 17.64
CA LEU A 232 26.29 7.25 16.93
C LEU A 232 26.82 8.26 17.94
N LEU A 233 28.10 8.61 17.84
CA LEU A 233 28.69 9.72 18.58
C LEU A 233 28.73 10.96 17.68
N ASP A 234 27.96 11.99 18.01
CA ASP A 234 28.01 13.29 17.35
C ASP A 234 29.02 14.18 18.06
N ASP A 235 30.23 14.14 17.50
CA ASP A 235 31.42 14.84 17.94
C ASP A 235 31.77 16.01 16.98
N ARG A 236 30.77 16.60 16.34
CA ARG A 236 30.98 17.79 15.49
C ARG A 236 31.14 19.05 16.34
N ASP A 237 31.94 20.02 15.88
CA ASP A 237 32.01 21.38 16.48
C ASP A 237 30.85 22.25 15.93
N GLU A 238 29.62 21.84 16.23
CA GLU A 238 28.39 22.48 15.75
C GLU A 238 27.57 23.12 16.87
N LYS A 239 26.68 24.05 16.50
CA LYS A 239 25.78 24.66 17.48
C LYS A 239 24.76 23.63 17.98
N PRO A 240 24.39 23.63 19.29
CA PRO A 240 23.43 22.67 19.85
C PRO A 240 22.11 22.59 19.07
N GLY A 241 21.59 23.73 18.60
CA GLY A 241 20.36 23.75 17.81
C GLY A 241 20.47 22.99 16.48
N SER A 242 21.61 23.10 15.77
CA SER A 242 21.84 22.37 14.52
C SER A 242 22.05 20.89 14.79
N GLN A 243 22.83 20.57 15.82
CA GLN A 243 23.09 19.18 16.22
C GLN A 243 21.79 18.45 16.59
N PHE A 244 20.91 19.11 17.36
CA PHE A 244 19.63 18.53 17.73
C PHE A 244 18.64 18.42 16.57
N ALA A 245 18.67 19.35 15.61
CA ALA A 245 17.87 19.23 14.40
C ALA A 245 18.31 18.02 13.56
N ASP A 246 19.61 17.84 13.36
CA ASP A 246 20.16 16.67 12.66
C ASP A 246 19.82 15.37 13.42
N ALA A 247 19.93 15.39 14.74
CA ALA A 247 19.59 14.24 15.58
C ALA A 247 18.10 13.90 15.52
N ASP A 248 17.22 14.89 15.38
CA ASP A 248 15.78 14.68 15.18
C ASP A 248 15.52 14.10 13.76
N LEU A 249 16.24 14.58 12.73
CA LEU A 249 16.14 14.08 11.35
C LEU A 249 16.67 12.66 11.17
N LEU A 250 17.71 12.25 11.92
CA LEU A 250 18.24 10.89 11.89
C LEU A 250 17.31 9.88 12.56
N GLY A 251 16.38 10.33 13.42
CA GLY A 251 15.34 9.50 14.01
C GLY A 251 15.82 8.41 14.98
N ILE A 252 17.06 8.51 15.49
CA ILE A 252 17.64 7.52 16.41
C ILE A 252 16.87 7.52 17.75
N PRO A 253 16.34 6.37 18.22
CA PRO A 253 15.34 6.32 19.29
C PRO A 253 15.79 6.88 20.63
N LEU A 254 17.04 6.61 21.01
CA LEU A 254 17.59 7.00 22.31
C LEU A 254 18.64 8.10 22.11
N ARG A 255 18.52 9.21 22.84
CA ARG A 255 19.52 10.30 22.80
C ARG A 255 20.08 10.57 24.17
N VAL A 256 21.39 10.77 24.21
CA VAL A 256 22.14 11.09 25.44
C VAL A 256 22.95 12.34 25.16
N ILE A 257 22.86 13.34 26.03
CA ILE A 257 23.46 14.66 25.83
C ILE A 257 24.49 14.90 26.92
N PHE A 258 25.74 15.09 26.49
CA PHE A 258 26.86 15.48 27.34
C PHE A 258 27.06 16.99 27.19
N SER A 259 26.82 17.74 28.27
CA SER A 259 27.07 19.18 28.32
C SER A 259 27.97 19.52 29.50
N PRO A 260 28.87 20.51 29.36
CA PRO A 260 29.77 20.91 30.46
C PRO A 260 29.00 21.31 31.73
N ARG A 261 27.85 21.98 31.54
CA ARG A 261 26.95 22.38 32.64
C ARG A 261 26.44 21.17 33.43
N ASN A 262 25.85 20.18 32.74
CA ASN A 262 25.26 19.02 33.41
C ASN A 262 26.32 18.14 34.07
N LEU A 263 27.48 18.02 33.42
CA LEU A 263 28.63 17.28 33.97
C LEU A 263 29.21 17.95 35.21
N GLY A 264 29.17 19.27 35.32
CA GLY A 264 29.50 19.99 36.55
C GLY A 264 28.63 19.58 37.75
N GLU A 265 27.43 19.05 37.50
CA GLU A 265 26.52 18.47 38.51
C GLU A 265 26.65 16.93 38.62
N GLY A 266 27.59 16.32 37.91
CA GLY A 266 27.79 14.87 37.87
C GLY A 266 26.70 14.10 37.10
N LYS A 267 25.99 14.76 36.17
CA LYS A 267 24.85 14.19 35.44
C LYS A 267 24.97 14.36 33.93
N VAL A 268 24.21 13.54 33.20
CA VAL A 268 23.98 13.64 31.75
C VAL A 268 22.48 13.60 31.48
N GLU A 269 22.07 14.20 30.37
CA GLU A 269 20.65 14.23 30.00
C GLU A 269 20.34 13.06 29.05
N PHE A 270 19.27 12.33 29.34
CA PHE A 270 18.72 11.28 28.49
C PHE A 270 17.31 11.67 28.02
N LYS A 271 17.01 11.40 26.75
CA LYS A 271 15.67 11.56 26.18
C LYS A 271 15.38 10.54 25.09
N TYR A 272 14.10 10.23 24.90
CA TYR A 272 13.62 9.51 23.73
C TYR A 272 13.40 10.47 22.55
N ARG A 273 13.59 9.98 21.32
CA ARG A 273 13.35 10.74 20.08
C ARG A 273 11.93 11.26 19.96
N ASP A 274 10.95 10.47 20.38
CA ASP A 274 9.52 10.79 20.37
C ASP A 274 9.09 11.70 21.55
N ASN A 275 9.99 12.00 22.49
CA ASN A 275 9.70 12.70 23.75
C ASN A 275 8.49 12.11 24.53
N ARG A 276 8.24 10.80 24.42
CA ARG A 276 7.11 10.15 25.12
C ARG A 276 7.21 10.20 26.65
N THR A 277 8.41 10.44 27.16
CA THR A 277 8.64 10.80 28.56
C THR A 277 9.45 12.09 28.62
N PRO A 278 9.32 12.89 29.69
CA PRO A 278 10.21 14.01 29.95
C PRO A 278 11.68 13.59 29.93
N ALA A 279 12.57 14.53 29.58
CA ALA A 279 14.01 14.31 29.66
C ALA A 279 14.43 13.99 31.10
N GLN A 280 15.41 13.11 31.25
CA GLN A 280 15.87 12.59 32.54
C GLN A 280 17.33 12.97 32.77
N MET A 281 17.64 13.40 33.98
CA MET A 281 19.02 13.68 34.40
C MET A 281 19.59 12.46 35.10
N ILE A 282 20.46 11.73 34.43
CA ILE A 282 21.03 10.47 34.90
C ILE A 282 22.44 10.72 35.47
N PRO A 283 22.78 10.19 36.65
CA PRO A 283 24.16 10.24 37.14
C PRO A 283 25.14 9.64 36.12
N VAL A 284 26.28 10.30 35.89
CA VAL A 284 27.30 9.84 34.93
C VAL A 284 27.75 8.40 35.24
N THR A 285 27.79 8.02 36.52
CA THR A 285 28.18 6.68 36.97
C THR A 285 27.20 5.58 36.58
N GLU A 286 25.94 5.94 36.29
CA GLU A 286 24.85 5.00 36.02
C GLU A 286 24.47 4.92 34.54
N ILE A 287 24.94 5.87 33.71
CA ILE A 287 24.47 6.04 32.33
C ILE A 287 24.63 4.78 31.47
N ASN A 288 25.75 4.07 31.60
CA ASN A 288 26.01 2.85 30.82
C ASN A 288 24.97 1.76 31.11
N SER A 289 24.68 1.51 32.38
CA SER A 289 23.70 0.51 32.81
C SER A 289 22.27 0.95 32.43
N PHE A 290 21.98 2.24 32.59
CA PHE A 290 20.70 2.82 32.22
C PHE A 290 20.41 2.63 30.72
N ILE A 291 21.35 3.00 29.85
CA ILE A 291 21.18 2.87 28.39
C ILE A 291 21.03 1.40 27.99
N LYS A 292 21.85 0.49 28.54
CA LYS A 292 21.72 -0.95 28.26
C LYS A 292 20.32 -1.47 28.57
N ASN A 293 19.74 -1.06 29.70
CA ASN A 293 18.38 -1.42 30.07
C ASN A 293 17.35 -0.77 29.14
N ALA A 294 17.51 0.51 28.79
CA ALA A 294 16.61 1.21 27.88
C ALA A 294 16.59 0.56 26.48
N VAL A 295 17.76 0.22 25.94
CA VAL A 295 17.90 -0.51 24.66
C VAL A 295 17.20 -1.87 24.75
N ALA A 296 17.46 -2.65 25.81
CA ALA A 296 16.83 -3.96 25.98
C ALA A 296 15.30 -3.87 26.08
N GLN A 297 14.78 -2.86 26.78
CA GLN A 297 13.34 -2.60 26.88
C GLN A 297 12.73 -2.23 25.52
N GLU A 298 13.42 -1.42 24.71
CA GLU A 298 12.94 -1.06 23.37
C GLU A 298 12.89 -2.27 22.43
N TYR A 299 13.93 -3.10 22.42
CA TYR A 299 13.92 -4.33 21.63
C TYR A 299 12.86 -5.33 22.09
N ALA A 300 12.56 -5.39 23.40
CA ALA A 300 11.55 -6.27 23.95
C ALA A 300 10.12 -5.95 23.47
N ARG A 301 9.86 -4.73 22.98
CA ARG A 301 8.55 -4.36 22.41
C ARG A 301 8.24 -5.05 21.08
N TYR A 302 9.24 -5.67 20.44
CA TYR A 302 9.14 -6.28 19.11
C TYR A 302 9.47 -7.79 19.12
N ARG A 303 9.55 -8.41 20.30
CA ARG A 303 9.74 -9.86 20.49
C ARG A 303 8.45 -10.48 21.02
#